data_AF-A0AAW8EQU3-F1
#
_entry.id   AF-A0AAW8EQU3-F1
#
_cell.length_a   1.000
_cell.length_b   1.000
_cell.length_c   1.000
_cell.angle_alpha   90.00
_cell.angle_beta   90.00
_cell.angle_gamma   90.00
#
_symmetry.space_group_name_H-M   'P 1'
#
loop_
_entity.id
_entity.type
_entity.pdbx_description
1 polymer ?
#
loop_
_entity_poly.entity_id
_entity_poly.type
_entity_poly.pdbx_seq_one_letter_code
_entity_poly.pdbx_strand_id
1 'polypeptide(L)'
;MSLTRTSTAWWVLLLLAVLSVFPVAAATISQGTDAGADVMDSCWASDLPDGVEPHDNTLRTVEITFIPAGRLCDWEAGDTQTGWPTTIAALIGSIIAVVVTAFALRFGGAARRVVTLLPLVAIAVLWFVMWSSTLYVIID
;
A
#
# COMPACT_ATOMS: atom_id res chain seq x y z
N MET A 1 -13.22 -37.68 -16.61
CA MET A 1 -13.22 -36.36 -17.28
C MET A 1 -13.07 -35.19 -16.29
N SER A 2 -12.22 -35.28 -15.24
CA SER A 2 -12.16 -34.26 -14.16
C SER A 2 -10.78 -33.64 -13.90
N LEU A 3 -9.75 -33.99 -14.67
CA LEU A 3 -8.38 -33.48 -14.47
C LEU A 3 -8.17 -32.05 -14.99
N THR A 4 -8.93 -31.63 -16.01
CA THR A 4 -8.80 -30.31 -16.63
C THR A 4 -9.36 -29.18 -15.78
N ARG A 5 -10.49 -29.40 -15.10
CA ARG A 5 -11.19 -28.39 -14.28
C ARG A 5 -10.38 -27.95 -13.06
N THR A 6 -9.66 -28.88 -12.44
CA THR A 6 -8.80 -28.61 -11.28
C THR A 6 -7.53 -27.85 -11.66
N SER A 7 -7.09 -28.00 -12.91
CA SER A 7 -5.93 -27.27 -13.45
C SER A 7 -6.25 -25.79 -13.67
N THR A 8 -7.36 -25.49 -14.36
CA THR A 8 -7.78 -24.10 -14.64
C THR A 8 -8.13 -23.32 -13.38
N ALA A 9 -8.83 -23.93 -12.42
CA ALA A 9 -9.16 -23.26 -11.16
C ALA A 9 -7.90 -22.81 -10.39
N TRP A 10 -6.86 -23.64 -10.34
CA TRP A 10 -5.60 -23.29 -9.70
C TRP A 10 -4.90 -22.11 -10.39
N TRP A 11 -4.89 -22.08 -11.72
CA TRP A 11 -4.31 -20.96 -12.48
C TRP A 11 -5.07 -19.64 -12.28
N VAL A 12 -6.40 -19.70 -12.21
CA VAL A 12 -7.23 -18.51 -11.91
C VAL A 12 -6.91 -17.96 -10.53
N LEU A 13 -6.79 -18.83 -9.52
CA LEU A 13 -6.43 -18.41 -8.16
C LEU A 13 -5.02 -17.82 -8.12
N LEU A 14 -4.05 -18.43 -8.81
CA LEU A 14 -2.70 -17.88 -8.88
C LEU A 14 -2.71 -16.48 -9.53
N LEU A 15 -3.45 -16.31 -10.63
CA LEU A 15 -3.56 -15.02 -11.32
C LEU A 15 -4.21 -13.96 -10.42
N LEU A 16 -5.28 -14.30 -9.69
CA LEU A 16 -5.90 -13.39 -8.72
C LEU A 16 -4.95 -13.01 -7.59
N ALA A 17 -4.17 -13.96 -7.08
CA ALA A 17 -3.16 -13.69 -6.06
C ALA A 17 -2.06 -12.75 -6.60
N VAL A 18 -1.60 -12.93 -7.84
CA VAL A 18 -0.63 -12.01 -8.47
C VAL A 18 -1.24 -10.63 -8.68
N LEU A 19 -2.48 -10.54 -9.16
CA LEU A 19 -3.18 -9.26 -9.37
C LEU A 19 -3.37 -8.48 -8.06
N SER A 20 -3.53 -9.18 -6.94
CA SER A 20 -3.68 -8.56 -5.62
C SER A 20 -2.41 -7.87 -5.09
N VAL A 21 -1.25 -8.12 -5.72
CA VAL A 21 0.01 -7.43 -5.40
C VAL A 21 -0.01 -5.98 -5.91
N PHE A 22 -0.71 -5.70 -7.02
CA PHE A 22 -0.66 -4.39 -7.68
C PHE A 22 -1.14 -3.22 -6.81
N PRO A 23 -2.26 -3.33 -6.07
CA PRO A 23 -2.68 -2.26 -5.16
C PRO A 23 -1.66 -1.96 -4.06
N VAL A 24 -0.98 -2.99 -3.54
CA VAL A 24 0.07 -2.83 -2.51
C VAL A 24 1.30 -2.16 -3.13
N ALA A 25 1.71 -2.61 -4.32
CA ALA A 25 2.84 -2.00 -5.04
C ALA A 25 2.56 -0.53 -5.39
N ALA A 26 1.34 -0.19 -5.80
CA ALA A 26 0.95 1.19 -6.06
C ALA A 26 1.06 2.07 -4.81
N ALA A 27 0.64 1.57 -3.64
CA ALA A 27 0.79 2.27 -2.37
C ALA A 27 2.26 2.44 -1.95
N THR A 28 3.10 1.42 -2.16
CA THR A 28 4.55 1.53 -1.90
C THR A 28 5.21 2.58 -2.80
N ILE A 29 4.87 2.60 -4.09
CA ILE A 29 5.41 3.58 -5.04
C ILE A 29 4.95 5.00 -4.67
N SER A 30 3.66 5.19 -4.35
CA SER A 30 3.15 6.52 -3.98
C SER A 30 3.85 7.07 -2.73
N GLN A 31 4.08 6.21 -1.72
CA GLN A 31 4.82 6.61 -0.52
C GLN A 31 6.29 6.92 -0.83
N GLY A 32 6.93 6.15 -1.71
CA GLY A 32 8.30 6.42 -2.14
C GLY A 32 8.44 7.75 -2.90
N THR A 33 7.44 8.14 -3.69
CA THR A 33 7.42 9.47 -4.33
C THR A 33 7.18 10.59 -3.33
N ASP A 34 6.29 10.39 -2.35
CA ASP A 34 6.04 11.39 -1.30
C ASP A 34 7.25 11.59 -0.39
N ALA A 35 8.04 10.53 -0.13
CA ALA A 35 9.25 10.61 0.70
C ALA A 35 10.47 11.22 -0.01
N GLY A 36 10.49 11.24 -1.35
CA GLY A 36 11.60 11.80 -2.14
C GLY A 36 11.40 13.25 -2.58
N ALA A 37 10.18 13.78 -2.49
CA ALA A 37 9.87 15.18 -2.76
C ALA A 37 10.00 16.03 -1.49
N ASP A 38 10.16 17.35 -1.64
CA ASP A 38 10.07 18.24 -0.49
C ASP A 38 8.64 18.13 0.08
N VAL A 39 8.54 17.52 1.27
CA VAL A 39 7.26 17.15 1.86
C VAL A 39 6.46 18.39 2.22
N MET A 40 7.14 19.50 2.53
CA MET A 40 6.53 20.81 2.77
C MET A 40 5.89 21.36 1.48
N ASP A 41 6.61 21.38 0.37
CA ASP A 41 6.07 21.81 -0.93
C ASP A 41 4.89 20.94 -1.35
N SER A 42 4.94 19.64 -1.04
CA SER A 42 3.87 18.69 -1.34
C SER A 42 2.60 18.92 -0.50
N CYS A 43 2.73 19.44 0.73
CA CYS A 43 1.60 19.88 1.56
C CYS A 43 1.02 21.19 1.02
N TRP A 44 1.86 22.15 0.62
CA TRP A 44 1.41 23.40 0.02
C TRP A 44 0.79 23.23 -1.38
N ALA A 45 1.19 22.20 -2.13
CA ALA A 45 0.61 21.85 -3.42
C ALA A 45 -0.71 21.06 -3.31
N SER A 46 -1.00 20.46 -2.15
CA SER A 46 -2.34 19.90 -1.87
C SER A 46 -3.33 21.01 -1.50
N ASP A 47 -4.61 20.80 -1.83
CA ASP A 47 -5.68 21.77 -1.53
C ASP A 47 -5.63 22.19 -0.05
N LEU A 48 -5.50 23.49 0.19
CA LEU A 48 -5.56 24.05 1.54
C LEU A 48 -6.92 23.69 2.17
N PRO A 49 -6.98 23.45 3.50
CA PRO A 49 -8.25 23.29 4.17
C PRO A 49 -9.14 24.53 3.98
N ASP A 50 -10.45 24.33 3.89
CA ASP A 50 -11.42 25.42 3.74
C ASP A 50 -11.27 26.45 4.87
N GLY A 51 -11.11 27.73 4.50
CA GLY A 51 -11.00 28.85 5.45
C GLY A 51 -9.60 29.20 5.92
N VAL A 52 -8.56 28.60 5.32
CA VAL A 52 -7.16 28.86 5.65
C VAL A 52 -6.54 29.85 4.66
N GLU A 53 -6.03 30.99 5.15
CA GLU A 53 -5.23 31.92 4.36
C GLU A 53 -3.73 31.58 4.48
N PRO A 54 -2.99 31.49 3.35
CA PRO A 54 -1.57 31.15 3.36
C PRO A 54 -0.70 32.28 3.95
N HIS A 55 0.01 32.00 5.04
CA HIS A 55 1.05 32.84 5.65
C HIS A 55 2.19 31.99 6.25
N ASP A 56 3.27 32.63 6.69
CA ASP A 56 4.55 31.98 7.08
C ASP A 56 4.48 30.98 8.26
N ASN A 57 3.30 30.75 8.86
CA ASN A 57 3.08 29.82 9.98
C ASN A 57 1.80 28.98 9.84
N THR A 58 1.16 28.99 8.68
CA THR A 58 -0.11 28.29 8.46
C THR A 58 0.05 26.78 8.55
N LEU A 59 1.18 26.26 8.06
CA LEU A 59 1.58 24.87 8.17
C LEU A 59 2.49 24.73 9.40
N ARG A 60 2.06 23.96 10.39
CA ARG A 60 2.75 23.82 11.69
C ARG A 60 3.75 22.69 11.65
N THR A 61 3.29 21.51 11.25
CA THR A 61 4.09 20.30 11.20
C THR A 61 3.72 19.46 9.98
N VAL A 62 4.70 18.70 9.48
CA VAL A 62 4.48 17.72 8.42
C VAL A 62 5.17 16.43 8.82
N GLU A 63 4.45 15.32 8.68
CA GLU A 63 4.94 14.00 9.01
C GLU A 63 4.61 13.02 7.87
N ILE A 64 5.53 12.09 7.60
CA ILE A 64 5.25 10.96 6.72
C ILE A 64 4.69 9.82 7.54
N THR A 65 3.49 9.37 7.18
CA THR A 65 2.76 8.33 7.90
C THR A 65 2.83 6.99 7.17
N PHE A 66 2.93 5.91 7.94
CA PHE A 66 2.90 4.54 7.40
C PHE A 66 1.47 4.06 7.12
N ILE A 67 0.56 4.34 8.05
CA ILE A 67 -0.87 4.04 7.92
C ILE A 67 -1.66 5.29 8.32
N PRO A 68 -2.34 5.95 7.38
CA PRO A 68 -2.29 5.69 5.93
C PRO A 68 -0.92 6.04 5.33
N ALA A 69 -0.57 5.40 4.23
CA ALA A 69 0.69 5.59 3.51
C ALA A 69 0.65 6.90 2.72
N GLY A 70 1.23 7.96 3.29
CA GLY A 70 1.20 9.30 2.74
C GLY A 70 1.79 10.32 3.70
N ARG A 71 1.21 11.52 3.72
CA ARG A 71 1.63 12.63 4.57
C ARG A 71 0.49 13.14 5.43
N LEU A 72 0.83 13.50 6.66
CA LEU A 72 0.03 14.28 7.58
C LEU A 72 0.55 15.71 7.54
N CYS A 73 -0.31 16.65 7.15
CA CYS A 73 -0.01 18.08 7.21
C CYS A 73 -0.90 18.69 8.31
N ASP A 74 -0.27 19.21 9.37
CA ASP A 74 -0.94 19.92 10.46
C ASP A 74 -1.01 21.39 10.11
N TRP A 75 -2.23 21.89 9.92
CA TRP A 75 -2.50 23.29 9.63
C TRP A 75 -3.13 23.95 10.85
N GLU A 76 -3.01 25.28 10.94
CA GLU A 76 -3.61 26.04 12.04
C GLU A 76 -5.12 25.79 12.24
N ALA A 77 -5.87 25.53 11.16
CA ALA A 77 -7.31 25.27 11.21
C ALA A 77 -7.68 23.76 11.27
N GLY A 78 -6.70 22.85 11.24
CA GLY A 78 -6.93 21.41 11.32
C GLY A 78 -6.05 20.59 10.37
N ASP A 79 -6.02 19.29 10.59
CA ASP A 79 -5.10 18.39 9.91
C ASP A 79 -5.65 17.86 8.58
N THR A 80 -4.78 17.69 7.59
CA THR A 80 -5.08 16.96 6.36
C THR A 80 -4.21 15.72 6.24
N GLN A 81 -4.85 14.57 6.02
CA GLN A 81 -4.17 13.29 5.86
C GLN A 81 -4.36 12.75 4.44
N THR A 82 -3.26 12.52 3.73
CA THR A 82 -3.28 11.89 2.40
C THR A 82 -3.06 10.38 2.48
N GLY A 83 -3.17 9.69 1.33
CA GLY A 83 -2.81 8.27 1.25
C GLY A 83 -3.90 7.29 1.70
N TRP A 84 -5.04 7.76 2.19
CA TRP A 84 -6.16 6.90 2.57
C TRP A 84 -6.68 6.01 1.42
N PRO A 85 -6.98 6.54 0.22
CA PRO A 85 -7.49 5.72 -0.87
C PRO A 85 -6.53 4.60 -1.30
N THR A 86 -5.23 4.91 -1.40
CA THR A 86 -4.19 3.95 -1.78
C THR A 86 -3.98 2.90 -0.68
N THR A 87 -3.97 3.31 0.59
CA THR A 87 -3.85 2.40 1.74
C THR A 87 -5.03 1.42 1.81
N ILE A 88 -6.26 1.92 1.63
CA ILE A 88 -7.47 1.07 1.63
C ILE A 88 -7.40 0.05 0.48
N ALA A 89 -6.99 0.48 -0.72
CA ALA A 89 -6.83 -0.43 -1.85
C ALA A 89 -5.75 -1.50 -1.58
N ALA A 90 -4.63 -1.13 -0.96
CA ALA A 90 -3.57 -2.06 -0.56
C ALA A 90 -4.04 -3.07 0.50
N LEU A 91 -4.83 -2.63 1.49
CA LEU A 91 -5.41 -3.51 2.50
C LEU A 91 -6.38 -4.52 1.88
N ILE A 92 -7.27 -4.07 0.98
CA ILE A 92 -8.20 -4.95 0.26
C ILE A 92 -7.42 -5.96 -0.60
N GLY A 93 -6.39 -5.51 -1.33
CA GLY A 93 -5.50 -6.39 -2.10
C GLY A 93 -4.85 -7.45 -1.21
N SER A 94 -4.32 -7.06 -0.05
CA SER A 94 -3.70 -7.97 0.92
C SER A 94 -4.68 -9.03 1.43
N ILE A 95 -5.92 -8.64 1.75
CA ILE A 95 -6.98 -9.57 2.19
C ILE A 95 -7.33 -10.57 1.09
N ILE A 96 -7.50 -10.09 -0.15
CA ILE A 96 -7.78 -10.95 -1.31
C ILE A 96 -6.63 -11.95 -1.51
N ALA A 97 -5.39 -11.50 -1.43
CA ALA A 97 -4.21 -12.36 -1.54
C ALA A 97 -4.25 -13.51 -0.53
N VAL A 98 -4.50 -13.19 0.74
CA VAL A 98 -4.57 -14.18 1.83
C VAL A 98 -5.68 -15.20 1.58
N VAL A 99 -6.89 -14.74 1.23
CA VAL A 99 -8.03 -15.63 0.98
C VAL A 99 -7.77 -16.55 -0.20
N VAL A 100 -7.27 -15.99 -1.31
CA VAL A 100 -7.01 -16.74 -2.54
C VAL A 100 -5.87 -17.73 -2.36
N THR A 101 -4.78 -17.34 -1.70
CA THR A 101 -3.67 -18.23 -1.39
C THR A 101 -4.11 -19.35 -0.44
N ALA A 102 -4.89 -19.04 0.61
CA ALA A 102 -5.43 -20.07 1.50
C ALA A 102 -6.28 -21.10 0.76
N PHE A 103 -7.08 -20.67 -0.22
CA PHE A 103 -7.87 -21.57 -1.05
C PHE A 103 -6.99 -22.37 -2.01
N ALA A 104 -6.04 -21.73 -2.69
CA ALA A 104 -5.13 -22.40 -3.62
C ALA A 104 -4.19 -23.42 -2.96
N LEU A 105 -3.79 -23.21 -1.70
CA LEU A 105 -3.01 -24.18 -0.93
C LEU A 105 -3.75 -25.50 -0.69
N ARG A 106 -5.09 -25.50 -0.75
CA ARG A 106 -5.92 -26.72 -0.67
C ARG A 106 -5.83 -27.57 -1.94
N PHE A 107 -5.37 -27.01 -3.07
CA PHE A 107 -5.34 -27.68 -4.37
C PHE A 107 -3.90 -27.84 -4.88
N GLY A 108 -3.34 -29.05 -4.76
CA GLY A 108 -2.12 -29.44 -5.48
C GLY A 108 -0.97 -29.95 -4.62
N GLY A 109 0.09 -30.40 -5.29
CA GLY A 109 1.33 -30.91 -4.67
C GLY A 109 2.26 -29.80 -4.18
N ALA A 110 3.35 -30.20 -3.50
CA ALA A 110 4.28 -29.28 -2.82
C ALA A 110 4.81 -28.15 -3.72
N ALA A 111 5.17 -28.42 -4.97
CA ALA A 111 5.67 -27.42 -5.91
C ALA A 111 4.66 -26.28 -6.18
N ARG A 112 3.36 -26.60 -6.29
CA ARG A 112 2.31 -25.59 -6.48
C ARG A 112 2.11 -24.72 -5.24
N ARG A 113 2.26 -25.30 -4.05
CA ARG A 113 2.17 -24.56 -2.79
C ARG A 113 3.25 -23.48 -2.70
N VAL A 114 4.49 -23.79 -3.06
CA VAL A 114 5.60 -22.82 -3.06
C VAL A 114 5.29 -21.64 -3.97
N VAL A 115 4.85 -21.90 -5.22
CA VAL A 115 4.52 -20.84 -6.17
C VAL A 115 3.35 -19.97 -5.69
N THR A 116 2.36 -20.57 -5.03
CA THR A 116 1.18 -19.84 -4.50
C THR A 116 1.53 -18.90 -3.35
N LEU A 117 2.67 -19.12 -2.66
CA LEU A 117 3.13 -18.25 -1.58
C LEU A 117 3.89 -17.02 -2.08
N LEU A 118 4.42 -17.03 -3.31
CA LEU A 118 5.20 -15.92 -3.86
C LEU A 118 4.47 -14.57 -3.81
N PRO A 119 3.18 -14.45 -4.16
CA PRO A 119 2.46 -13.18 -4.06
C PRO A 119 2.33 -12.66 -2.62
N LEU A 120 2.14 -13.55 -1.64
CA LEU A 120 2.09 -13.16 -0.22
C LEU A 120 3.45 -12.66 0.28
N VAL A 121 4.53 -13.34 -0.12
CA VAL A 121 5.90 -12.89 0.20
C VAL A 121 6.16 -11.52 -0.41
N ALA A 122 5.77 -11.29 -1.67
CA ALA A 122 5.89 -9.99 -2.31
C ALA A 122 5.12 -8.89 -1.56
N ILE A 123 3.87 -9.15 -1.16
CA ILE A 123 3.07 -8.22 -0.36
C ILE A 123 3.73 -7.92 0.99
N ALA A 124 4.26 -8.93 1.68
CA ALA A 124 4.95 -8.75 2.94
C ALA A 124 6.21 -7.87 2.79
N VAL A 125 6.99 -8.08 1.72
CA VAL A 125 8.16 -7.25 1.41
C VAL A 125 7.75 -5.81 1.11
N LEU A 126 6.68 -5.59 0.35
CA LEU A 126 6.19 -4.24 0.03
C LEU A 126 5.74 -3.48 1.28
N TRP A 127 4.98 -4.13 2.16
CA TRP A 127 4.61 -3.54 3.46
C TRP A 127 5.84 -3.24 4.34
N PHE A 128 6.83 -4.14 4.34
CA PHE A 128 8.08 -3.92 5.07
C PHE A 128 8.86 -2.72 4.52
N VAL A 129 8.95 -2.58 3.18
CA VAL A 129 9.57 -1.43 2.53
C VAL A 129 8.88 -0.15 2.97
N MET A 130 7.55 -0.07 2.83
CA MET A 130 6.75 1.08 3.26
C MET A 130 7.00 1.48 4.72
N TRP A 131 7.01 0.49 5.62
CA TRP A 131 7.27 0.72 7.04
C TRP A 131 8.70 1.24 7.27
N SER A 132 9.69 0.63 6.63
CA SER A 132 11.07 1.07 6.74
C SER A 132 11.28 2.49 6.21
N SER A 133 10.64 2.86 5.10
CA SER A 133 10.72 4.19 4.50
C SER A 133 10.24 5.28 5.47
N THR A 134 9.19 5.01 6.24
CA THR A 134 8.71 5.97 7.25
C THR A 134 9.65 6.11 8.44
N LEU A 135 10.39 5.06 8.81
CA LEU A 135 11.36 5.13 9.91
C LEU A 135 12.60 5.94 9.55
N TYR A 136 13.09 5.85 8.31
CA TYR A 136 14.28 6.59 7.89
C TYR A 136 14.04 8.10 7.86
N VAL A 137 12.84 8.54 7.48
CA VAL A 137 12.49 9.97 7.42
C VAL A 137 12.38 10.62 8.81
N ILE A 138 12.19 9.85 9.88
CA ILE A 138 12.13 10.37 11.26
C ILE A 138 13.55 10.60 11.85
N ILE A 139 14.58 9.97 11.26
CA ILE A 139 15.95 9.95 11.83
C ILE A 139 16.89 10.94 11.12
N ASP A 140 16.57 11.38 9.90
CA ASP A 140 17.24 12.49 9.20
C ASP A 140 16.64 13.86 9.60
#